data_AF-A0A931KE09-F1
#
_entry.id   AF-A0A931KE09-F1
#
_cell.length_a   1.000
_cell.length_b   1.000
_cell.length_c   1.000
_cell.angle_alpha   90.00
_cell.angle_beta   90.00
_cell.angle_gamma   90.00
#
_symmetry.space_group_name_H-M   'P 1'
#
loop_
_entity.id
_entity.type
_entity.pdbx_description
1 polymer ?
#
loop_
_entity_poly.entity_id
_entity_poly.type
_entity_poly.pdbx_seq_one_letter_code
_entity_poly.pdbx_strand_id
1 'polypeptide(L)'
;MKNSLLSRFDTHVAMCSALGVVATMAAPQQEAEAVDYVYYQPNGGAGWVVPATTSGLYINVETQVASTTTGGALGWDINPWGSSKLSWFRDAGAGSAYMRFPGVVTGSNPGNLALGTTVDAAASYSTSGVNDTVFGPNPGEWKLNSPNYLGFSFIGADAGTHYGWLRIDVGASNLTRTIMEVGYSSVIGQAVIVGQAVPEPSTVIMGLLASGATGVIAWRRRRQTA
;
A
#
# COMPACT_ATOMS: atom_id res chain seq x y z
N MET A 1 32.72 -0.16 68.47
CA MET A 1 33.25 -0.37 67.11
C MET A 1 32.19 -1.10 66.31
N LYS A 2 31.31 -0.34 65.66
CA LYS A 2 30.25 -0.81 64.75
C LYS A 2 30.63 -0.32 63.36
N ASN A 3 30.32 -1.12 62.32
CA ASN A 3 30.33 -0.80 60.87
C ASN A 3 31.45 -1.45 60.04
N SER A 4 31.43 -2.79 59.89
CA SER A 4 32.17 -3.46 58.80
C SER A 4 31.35 -4.43 57.93
N LEU A 5 30.06 -4.65 58.24
CA LEU A 5 29.18 -5.53 57.44
C LEU A 5 28.15 -4.75 56.60
N LEU A 6 27.67 -3.60 57.07
CA LEU A 6 26.75 -2.75 56.29
C LEU A 6 27.43 -2.10 55.07
N SER A 7 28.71 -1.72 55.18
CA SER A 7 29.47 -1.15 54.05
C SER A 7 29.70 -2.16 52.91
N ARG A 8 29.68 -3.47 53.19
CA ARG A 8 29.86 -4.51 52.16
C ARG A 8 28.57 -4.84 51.43
N PHE A 9 27.41 -4.56 52.05
CA PHE A 9 26.10 -4.67 51.39
C PHE A 9 25.86 -3.52 50.40
N ASP A 10 26.26 -2.29 50.77
CA ASP A 10 26.12 -1.14 49.87
C ASP A 10 27.06 -1.20 48.65
N THR A 11 28.23 -1.83 48.79
CA THR A 11 29.21 -1.95 47.70
C THR A 11 28.87 -3.06 46.69
N HIS A 12 28.01 -4.03 47.04
CA HIS A 12 27.56 -5.08 46.11
C HIS A 12 26.24 -4.77 45.40
N VAL A 13 25.44 -3.82 45.91
CA VAL A 13 24.24 -3.34 45.20
C VAL A 13 24.60 -2.21 44.19
N ALA A 14 25.71 -1.51 44.39
CA ALA A 14 26.15 -0.43 43.51
C ALA A 14 27.09 -0.87 42.34
N MET A 15 27.52 -2.14 42.24
CA MET A 15 28.49 -2.62 41.23
C MET A 15 27.98 -3.74 40.30
N CYS A 16 26.66 -3.91 40.16
CA CYS A 16 26.07 -4.67 39.04
C CYS A 16 25.21 -3.79 38.12
N SER A 17 25.57 -2.51 38.00
CA SER A 17 25.02 -1.55 37.05
C SER A 17 25.90 -1.35 35.80
N ALA A 18 26.94 -2.16 35.60
CA ALA A 18 27.89 -1.97 34.50
C ALA A 18 28.16 -3.27 33.72
N LEU A 19 27.13 -3.89 33.16
CA LEU A 19 27.24 -4.84 32.04
C LEU A 19 26.08 -4.59 31.07
N GLY A 20 26.32 -3.69 30.12
CA GLY A 20 25.71 -3.72 28.79
C GLY A 20 24.19 -3.72 28.72
N VAL A 21 23.51 -2.84 29.45
CA VAL A 21 22.28 -2.27 28.88
C VAL A 21 22.78 -1.36 27.76
N VAL A 22 22.84 -1.90 26.54
CA VAL A 22 22.66 -1.06 25.36
C VAL A 22 21.27 -0.49 25.55
N ALA A 23 21.19 0.64 26.24
CA ALA A 23 20.16 1.60 25.98
C ALA A 23 20.41 1.95 24.52
N THR A 24 19.77 1.21 23.61
CA THR A 24 19.34 1.80 22.36
C THR A 24 18.59 3.00 22.86
N MET A 25 19.26 4.15 22.79
CA MET A 25 18.63 5.43 22.89
C MET A 25 17.41 5.24 22.01
N ALA A 26 16.23 5.27 22.62
CA ALA A 26 15.06 5.64 21.87
C ALA A 26 15.46 7.03 21.36
N ALA A 27 16.08 7.06 20.17
CA ALA A 27 15.83 8.09 19.21
C ALA A 27 14.34 8.40 19.36
N PRO A 28 13.94 9.68 19.40
CA PRO A 28 12.51 9.98 19.39
C PRO A 28 11.93 9.00 18.39
N GLN A 29 11.07 8.09 18.87
CA GLN A 29 10.23 7.37 17.95
C GLN A 29 9.57 8.55 17.29
N GLN A 30 10.04 8.88 16.08
CA GLN A 30 9.29 9.64 15.14
C GLN A 30 7.97 8.92 15.24
N GLU A 31 7.03 9.54 15.95
CA GLU A 31 5.67 9.06 16.04
C GLU A 31 5.39 8.82 14.58
N ALA A 32 5.32 7.54 14.20
CA ALA A 32 5.11 7.21 12.81
C ALA A 32 3.80 7.92 12.56
N GLU A 33 3.84 9.04 11.82
CA GLU A 33 2.65 9.60 11.21
C GLU A 33 1.94 8.37 10.71
N ALA A 34 0.74 8.11 11.25
CA ALA A 34 0.02 6.91 10.92
C ALA A 34 0.09 6.82 9.40
N VAL A 35 0.82 5.82 8.90
CA VAL A 35 0.95 5.60 7.47
C VAL A 35 -0.43 5.14 7.10
N ASP A 36 -1.31 6.10 6.82
CA ASP A 36 -2.71 5.87 6.57
C ASP A 36 -2.79 5.39 5.13
N TYR A 37 -2.45 4.12 4.99
CA TYR A 37 -2.39 3.37 3.77
C TYR A 37 -3.57 2.41 3.80
N VAL A 38 -4.46 2.58 2.84
CA VAL A 38 -5.68 1.79 2.70
C VAL A 38 -5.41 0.74 1.64
N TYR A 39 -5.63 -0.52 1.97
CA TYR A 39 -5.54 -1.66 1.06
C TYR A 39 -6.80 -2.50 1.18
N TYR A 40 -7.36 -2.91 0.04
CA TYR A 40 -8.49 -3.83 0.02
C TYR A 40 -8.52 -4.70 -1.22
N GLN A 41 -9.20 -5.84 -1.08
CA GLN A 41 -9.53 -6.73 -2.18
C GLN A 41 -11.02 -6.58 -2.51
N PRO A 42 -11.36 -6.12 -3.72
CA PRO A 42 -12.74 -5.97 -4.12
C PRO A 42 -13.57 -7.24 -3.97
N ASN A 43 -14.84 -7.08 -3.57
CA ASN A 43 -15.81 -8.18 -3.43
C ASN A 43 -15.27 -9.35 -2.59
N GLY A 44 -14.57 -9.05 -1.49
CA GLY A 44 -13.99 -10.05 -0.59
C GLY A 44 -12.95 -10.95 -1.25
N GLY A 45 -12.23 -10.46 -2.25
CA GLY A 45 -11.21 -11.23 -2.98
C GLY A 45 -11.67 -11.82 -4.32
N ALA A 46 -12.97 -11.80 -4.63
CA ALA A 46 -13.45 -12.23 -5.94
C ALA A 46 -13.13 -11.23 -7.06
N GLY A 47 -12.78 -9.99 -6.70
CA GLY A 47 -12.43 -8.93 -7.63
C GLY A 47 -13.66 -8.23 -8.25
N TRP A 48 -13.40 -7.11 -8.92
CA TRP A 48 -14.37 -6.42 -9.75
C TRP A 48 -14.12 -6.72 -11.21
N VAL A 49 -15.10 -7.32 -11.88
CA VAL A 49 -15.06 -7.58 -13.32
C VAL A 49 -15.23 -6.26 -14.07
N VAL A 50 -14.36 -5.99 -15.04
CA VAL A 50 -14.44 -4.81 -15.90
C VAL A 50 -15.12 -5.18 -17.23
N PRO A 51 -16.38 -4.79 -17.48
CA PRO A 51 -17.10 -5.16 -18.68
C PRO A 51 -16.47 -4.58 -19.96
N ALA A 52 -16.44 -5.36 -21.03
CA ALA A 52 -15.97 -4.95 -22.36
C ALA A 52 -17.00 -4.07 -23.09
N THR A 53 -17.24 -2.88 -22.55
CA THR A 53 -18.24 -1.93 -23.04
C THR A 53 -17.64 -0.54 -23.18
N THR A 54 -18.38 0.37 -23.80
CA THR A 54 -18.00 1.78 -23.92
C THR A 54 -18.06 2.55 -22.60
N SER A 55 -18.71 2.00 -21.58
CA SER A 55 -18.82 2.61 -20.24
C SER A 55 -17.86 1.98 -19.23
N GLY A 56 -17.51 0.70 -19.43
CA GLY A 56 -16.61 -0.01 -18.54
C GLY A 56 -17.15 -0.12 -17.11
N LEU A 57 -16.30 0.20 -16.14
CA LEU A 57 -16.60 0.16 -14.71
C LEU A 57 -16.16 1.46 -14.06
N TYR A 58 -17.07 2.20 -13.43
CA TYR A 58 -16.77 3.37 -12.62
C TYR A 58 -16.49 2.93 -11.20
N ILE A 59 -15.41 3.44 -10.61
CA ILE A 59 -14.92 3.02 -9.30
C ILE A 59 -14.68 4.27 -8.47
N ASN A 60 -15.30 4.35 -7.30
CA ASN A 60 -14.87 5.26 -6.25
C ASN A 60 -13.98 4.47 -5.28
N VAL A 61 -12.72 4.89 -5.17
CA VAL A 61 -11.65 4.17 -4.47
C VAL A 61 -11.83 4.26 -2.96
N GLU A 62 -12.24 5.42 -2.45
CA GLU A 62 -12.40 5.64 -1.00
C GLU A 62 -13.63 4.93 -0.44
N THR A 63 -14.75 4.99 -1.15
CA THR A 63 -16.01 4.33 -0.75
C THR A 63 -16.07 2.87 -1.13
N GLN A 64 -15.11 2.39 -1.93
CA GLN A 64 -15.02 1.01 -2.40
C GLN A 64 -16.28 0.56 -3.16
N VAL A 65 -16.89 1.47 -3.91
CA VAL A 65 -18.06 1.20 -4.74
C VAL A 65 -17.65 1.14 -6.21
N ALA A 66 -18.12 0.11 -6.91
CA ALA A 66 -17.96 -0.01 -8.35
C ALA A 66 -19.31 -0.22 -9.03
N SER A 67 -19.52 0.44 -10.17
CA SER A 67 -20.77 0.39 -10.94
C SER A 67 -20.49 0.48 -12.44
N THR A 68 -21.35 -0.13 -13.25
CA THR A 68 -21.31 0.01 -14.71
C THR A 68 -22.00 1.30 -15.20
N THR A 69 -22.51 2.11 -14.29
CA THR A 69 -23.13 3.42 -14.55
C THR A 69 -22.46 4.50 -13.70
N THR A 70 -22.33 5.71 -14.26
CA THR A 70 -21.75 6.86 -13.57
C THR A 70 -22.47 7.21 -12.28
N GLY A 71 -23.81 7.16 -12.27
CA GLY A 71 -24.62 7.46 -11.09
C GLY A 71 -24.58 6.38 -10.01
N GLY A 72 -24.11 5.17 -10.32
CA GLY A 72 -24.02 4.07 -9.34
C GLY A 72 -22.72 4.06 -8.53
N ALA A 73 -21.70 4.81 -8.97
CA ALA A 73 -20.46 5.06 -8.22
C ALA A 73 -20.27 6.58 -8.14
N LEU A 74 -20.95 7.22 -7.19
CA LEU A 74 -20.91 8.67 -7.02
C LEU A 74 -19.47 9.13 -6.71
N GLY A 75 -19.04 10.19 -7.39
CA GLY A 75 -17.68 10.71 -7.23
C GLY A 75 -16.60 9.69 -7.60
N TRP A 76 -16.83 8.89 -8.64
CA TRP A 76 -15.85 7.90 -9.10
C TRP A 76 -14.50 8.55 -9.46
N ASP A 77 -13.43 7.80 -9.18
CA ASP A 77 -12.04 8.21 -9.37
C ASP A 77 -11.40 7.51 -10.58
N ILE A 78 -11.79 6.26 -10.83
CA ILE A 78 -11.18 5.40 -11.82
C ILE A 78 -12.24 4.82 -12.75
N ASN A 79 -11.92 4.77 -14.04
CA ASN A 79 -12.79 4.11 -15.03
C ASN A 79 -11.98 3.33 -16.08
N PRO A 80 -11.70 2.03 -15.86
CA PRO A 80 -11.29 1.15 -16.93
C PRO A 80 -12.48 0.86 -17.85
N TRP A 81 -12.27 0.94 -19.16
CA TRP A 81 -13.31 0.80 -20.16
C TRP A 81 -12.76 0.29 -21.50
N GLY A 82 -13.67 0.17 -22.47
CA GLY A 82 -13.36 -0.14 -23.86
C GLY A 82 -13.91 -1.50 -24.28
N SER A 83 -14.47 -1.53 -25.49
CA SER A 83 -15.05 -2.72 -26.13
C SER A 83 -14.08 -3.46 -27.06
N SER A 84 -12.98 -2.81 -27.47
CA SER A 84 -11.96 -3.36 -28.37
C SER A 84 -10.54 -3.37 -27.79
N LYS A 85 -10.34 -2.63 -26.70
CA LYS A 85 -9.06 -2.50 -25.99
C LYS A 85 -9.37 -2.15 -24.53
N LEU A 86 -8.39 -2.33 -23.65
CA LEU A 86 -8.43 -1.75 -22.32
C LEU A 86 -7.92 -0.31 -22.39
N SER A 87 -8.77 0.61 -21.96
CA SER A 87 -8.47 2.03 -21.85
C SER A 87 -8.84 2.53 -20.46
N TRP A 88 -8.16 3.58 -20.02
CA TRP A 88 -8.43 4.23 -18.74
C TRP A 88 -8.91 5.65 -19.00
N PHE A 89 -10.16 5.93 -18.62
CA PHE A 89 -10.73 7.26 -18.80
C PHE A 89 -10.21 8.18 -17.69
N ARG A 90 -9.73 9.34 -18.09
CA ARG A 90 -9.26 10.38 -17.19
C ARG A 90 -10.34 11.45 -17.08
N ASP A 91 -11.02 11.50 -15.94
CA ASP A 91 -11.80 12.66 -15.56
C ASP A 91 -10.90 13.70 -14.90
N ALA A 92 -10.68 14.80 -15.61
CA ALA A 92 -9.91 15.93 -15.10
C ALA A 92 -10.62 16.62 -13.91
N GLY A 93 -11.95 16.54 -13.81
CA GLY A 93 -12.72 17.06 -12.69
C GLY A 93 -12.54 16.24 -11.41
N ALA A 94 -12.38 14.92 -11.54
CA ALA A 94 -12.02 14.02 -10.43
C ALA A 94 -10.50 14.00 -10.14
N GLY A 95 -9.70 14.76 -10.91
CA GLY A 95 -8.23 14.77 -10.89
C GLY A 95 -7.58 13.40 -11.04
N SER A 96 -8.31 12.45 -11.62
CA SER A 96 -7.79 11.14 -11.99
C SER A 96 -6.62 11.32 -12.97
N ALA A 97 -5.56 10.56 -12.78
CA ALA A 97 -4.48 10.44 -13.74
C ALA A 97 -3.78 9.10 -13.59
N TYR A 98 -3.23 8.58 -14.69
CA TYR A 98 -2.65 7.24 -14.73
C TYR A 98 -1.17 7.31 -15.00
N MET A 99 -0.39 6.64 -14.15
CA MET A 99 1.06 6.68 -14.18
C MET A 99 1.59 5.95 -15.43
N ARG A 100 2.54 6.60 -16.11
CA ARG A 100 3.31 5.98 -17.20
C ARG A 100 4.36 5.02 -16.62
N PHE A 101 4.93 4.18 -17.47
CA PHE A 101 6.06 3.35 -17.03
C PHE A 101 7.23 4.24 -16.57
N PRO A 102 7.96 3.91 -15.49
CA PRO A 102 9.08 4.71 -15.01
C PRO A 102 10.08 5.05 -16.13
N GLY A 103 10.49 6.32 -16.20
CA GLY A 103 11.36 6.85 -17.26
C GLY A 103 10.63 7.31 -18.53
N VAL A 104 9.34 7.01 -18.70
CA VAL A 104 8.53 7.51 -19.81
C VAL A 104 7.86 8.84 -19.43
N VAL A 105 8.18 9.90 -20.16
CA VAL A 105 7.70 11.27 -19.86
C VAL A 105 6.70 11.83 -20.89
N THR A 106 6.50 11.14 -22.02
CA THR A 106 5.58 11.53 -23.09
C THR A 106 4.60 10.41 -23.44
N GLY A 107 3.60 10.72 -24.26
CA GLY A 107 2.56 9.76 -24.65
C GLY A 107 1.41 9.67 -23.64
N SER A 108 0.40 8.88 -23.96
CA SER A 108 -0.84 8.79 -23.18
C SER A 108 -1.09 7.43 -22.53
N ASN A 109 -0.22 6.46 -22.80
CA ASN A 109 -0.43 5.08 -22.39
C ASN A 109 0.03 4.89 -20.92
N PRO A 110 -0.79 4.28 -20.06
CA PRO A 110 -0.37 3.92 -18.73
C PRO A 110 0.56 2.71 -18.79
N GLY A 111 1.59 2.72 -17.93
CA GLY A 111 2.56 1.65 -17.87
C GLY A 111 2.12 0.51 -16.95
N ASN A 112 2.43 -0.72 -17.33
CA ASN A 112 2.41 -1.84 -16.39
C ASN A 112 3.61 -1.74 -15.44
N LEU A 113 3.34 -1.54 -14.16
CA LEU A 113 4.36 -1.29 -13.14
C LEU A 113 4.89 -2.61 -12.53
N ALA A 114 6.14 -2.60 -12.08
CA ALA A 114 6.68 -3.67 -11.27
C ALA A 114 6.30 -3.48 -9.79
N LEU A 115 6.21 -4.56 -9.03
CA LEU A 115 6.15 -4.50 -7.57
C LEU A 115 7.34 -3.69 -7.03
N GLY A 116 7.11 -2.89 -5.98
CA GLY A 116 8.13 -2.00 -5.43
C GLY A 116 8.28 -0.65 -6.16
N THR A 117 7.57 -0.43 -7.28
CA THR A 117 7.56 0.88 -7.94
C THR A 117 6.88 1.91 -7.04
N THR A 118 7.50 3.07 -6.84
CA THR A 118 6.90 4.21 -6.13
C THR A 118 5.91 4.95 -7.04
N VAL A 119 4.72 5.24 -6.52
CA VAL A 119 3.71 6.12 -7.13
C VAL A 119 3.58 7.35 -6.26
N ASP A 120 3.97 8.51 -6.79
CA ASP A 120 4.01 9.78 -6.07
C ASP A 120 3.88 10.98 -7.03
N ALA A 121 4.06 12.19 -6.52
CA ALA A 121 4.02 13.43 -7.31
C ALA A 121 5.16 13.58 -8.33
N ALA A 122 6.28 12.89 -8.14
CA ALA A 122 7.45 12.96 -9.03
C ALA A 122 7.30 12.04 -10.26
N ALA A 123 6.39 11.07 -10.20
CA ALA A 123 6.06 10.21 -11.32
C ALA A 123 5.43 10.99 -12.51
N SER A 124 5.54 10.40 -13.70
CA SER A 124 4.94 10.96 -14.91
C SER A 124 3.54 10.37 -15.13
N TYR A 125 2.52 11.23 -15.23
CA TYR A 125 1.12 10.81 -15.42
C TYR A 125 0.57 11.23 -16.77
N SER A 126 -0.25 10.38 -17.38
CA SER A 126 -0.91 10.71 -18.63
C SER A 126 -1.80 11.94 -18.51
N THR A 127 -1.69 12.83 -19.49
CA THR A 127 -2.46 14.08 -19.58
C THR A 127 -3.68 13.96 -20.50
N SER A 128 -3.87 12.81 -21.17
CA SER A 128 -4.99 12.59 -22.09
C SER A 128 -6.27 12.15 -21.35
N GLY A 129 -7.43 12.53 -21.89
CA GLY A 129 -8.75 12.03 -21.46
C GLY A 129 -8.91 10.51 -21.67
N VAL A 130 -8.19 9.94 -22.63
CA VAL A 130 -8.22 8.51 -22.97
C VAL A 130 -6.80 7.94 -22.95
N ASN A 131 -6.62 6.84 -22.22
CA ASN A 131 -5.32 6.25 -21.93
C ASN A 131 -5.34 4.77 -22.27
N ASP A 132 -5.08 4.45 -23.53
CA ASP A 132 -5.09 3.08 -24.04
C ASP A 132 -3.91 2.29 -23.46
N THR A 133 -4.13 1.08 -22.99
CA THR A 133 -3.02 0.19 -22.62
C THR A 133 -2.37 -0.40 -23.86
N VAL A 134 -1.04 -0.53 -23.84
CA VAL A 134 -0.28 -1.23 -24.88
C VAL A 134 0.10 -2.61 -24.35
N PHE A 135 -0.27 -3.66 -25.07
CA PHE A 135 0.09 -5.04 -24.76
C PHE A 135 1.24 -5.52 -25.64
N GLY A 136 2.18 -6.26 -25.06
CA GLY A 136 3.31 -6.79 -25.81
C GLY A 136 4.46 -7.22 -24.89
N PRO A 137 5.63 -7.57 -25.43
CA PRO A 137 6.75 -8.10 -24.66
C PRO A 137 7.64 -7.04 -24.01
N ASN A 138 7.57 -5.77 -24.39
CA ASN A 138 8.52 -4.75 -23.95
C ASN A 138 8.29 -4.31 -22.48
N PRO A 139 9.28 -3.66 -21.85
CA PRO A 139 9.12 -3.05 -20.53
C PRO A 139 7.96 -2.04 -20.52
N GLY A 140 7.14 -2.08 -19.46
CA GLY A 140 5.98 -1.21 -19.31
C GLY A 140 4.76 -1.59 -20.14
N GLU A 141 4.89 -2.52 -21.09
CA GLU A 141 3.73 -3.09 -21.79
C GLU A 141 3.01 -4.10 -20.91
N TRP A 142 1.69 -4.11 -21.05
CA TRP A 142 0.78 -5.00 -20.36
C TRP A 142 0.87 -6.40 -20.93
N LYS A 143 0.61 -7.41 -20.10
CA LYS A 143 0.72 -8.82 -20.44
C LYS A 143 -0.66 -9.49 -20.32
N LEU A 144 -0.99 -10.32 -21.31
CA LEU A 144 -2.14 -11.21 -21.26
C LEU A 144 -1.84 -12.41 -20.36
N ASN A 145 -2.88 -13.04 -19.81
CA ASN A 145 -2.78 -14.16 -18.85
C ASN A 145 -1.85 -13.85 -17.67
N SER A 146 -1.89 -12.62 -17.17
CA SER A 146 -0.97 -12.14 -16.15
C SER A 146 -1.62 -11.07 -15.26
N PRO A 147 -1.19 -10.97 -13.99
CA PRO A 147 -1.40 -9.75 -13.23
C PRO A 147 -0.64 -8.60 -13.89
N ASN A 148 -1.28 -7.43 -13.91
CA ASN A 148 -0.71 -6.16 -14.31
C ASN A 148 -0.97 -5.14 -13.20
N TYR A 149 -0.06 -4.19 -13.03
CA TYR A 149 -0.15 -3.18 -11.99
C TYR A 149 -0.22 -1.79 -12.61
N LEU A 150 -1.10 -0.96 -12.09
CA LEU A 150 -1.30 0.41 -12.52
C LEU A 150 -1.11 1.33 -11.33
N GLY A 151 -0.35 2.41 -11.52
CA GLY A 151 -0.31 3.54 -10.59
C GLY A 151 -1.29 4.61 -11.05
N PHE A 152 -1.92 5.30 -10.10
CA PHE A 152 -2.86 6.37 -10.38
C PHE A 152 -2.79 7.47 -9.31
N SER A 153 -3.30 8.64 -9.67
CA SER A 153 -3.68 9.71 -8.74
C SER A 153 -5.17 9.96 -8.83
N PHE A 154 -5.75 10.50 -7.76
CA PHE A 154 -7.15 10.94 -7.70
C PHE A 154 -7.32 12.08 -6.70
N ILE A 155 -8.46 12.76 -6.74
CA ILE A 155 -8.83 13.77 -5.73
C ILE A 155 -9.72 13.10 -4.69
N GLY A 156 -9.25 13.04 -3.44
CA GLY A 156 -9.99 12.46 -2.34
C GLY A 156 -11.15 13.33 -1.88
N ALA A 157 -11.95 12.80 -0.96
CA ALA A 157 -13.06 13.53 -0.34
C ALA A 157 -12.62 14.81 0.41
N ASP A 158 -11.34 14.88 0.79
CA ASP A 158 -10.71 16.06 1.40
C ASP A 158 -10.24 17.12 0.37
N ALA A 159 -10.54 16.90 -0.92
CA ALA A 159 -10.12 17.71 -2.05
C ALA A 159 -8.59 17.76 -2.31
N GLY A 160 -7.81 16.91 -1.63
CA GLY A 160 -6.38 16.73 -1.87
C GLY A 160 -6.09 15.73 -2.98
N THR A 161 -4.88 15.76 -3.54
CA THR A 161 -4.40 14.72 -4.46
C THR A 161 -3.82 13.56 -3.68
N HIS A 162 -4.30 12.36 -3.96
CA HIS A 162 -3.82 11.10 -3.39
C HIS A 162 -3.21 10.22 -4.46
N TYR A 163 -2.34 9.30 -4.03
CA TYR A 163 -1.68 8.34 -4.89
C TYR A 163 -2.09 6.92 -4.52
N GLY A 164 -2.25 6.10 -5.54
CA GLY A 164 -2.71 4.73 -5.41
C GLY A 164 -2.14 3.82 -6.49
N TRP A 165 -2.34 2.54 -6.27
CA TRP A 165 -2.09 1.50 -7.24
C TRP A 165 -3.21 0.46 -7.23
N LEU A 166 -3.36 -0.26 -8.33
CA LEU A 166 -4.25 -1.40 -8.41
C LEU A 166 -3.58 -2.56 -9.13
N ARG A 167 -3.99 -3.78 -8.79
CA ARG A 167 -3.72 -4.99 -9.57
C ARG A 167 -4.94 -5.35 -10.38
N ILE A 168 -4.71 -5.61 -11.65
CA ILE A 168 -5.73 -6.08 -12.59
C ILE A 168 -5.20 -7.32 -13.31
N ASP A 169 -5.98 -8.40 -13.24
CA ASP A 169 -5.72 -9.60 -13.98
C ASP A 169 -6.34 -9.47 -15.37
N VAL A 170 -5.51 -9.65 -16.38
CA VAL A 170 -5.95 -9.68 -17.77
C VAL A 170 -5.85 -11.12 -18.27
N GLY A 171 -6.97 -11.66 -18.76
CA GLY A 171 -7.05 -13.03 -19.26
C GLY A 171 -6.38 -13.21 -20.62
N ALA A 172 -6.83 -14.23 -21.36
CA ALA A 172 -6.32 -14.54 -22.70
C ALA A 172 -6.61 -13.44 -23.75
N SER A 173 -7.50 -12.51 -23.41
CA SER A 173 -7.83 -11.33 -24.20
C SER A 173 -7.80 -10.09 -23.31
N ASN A 174 -7.41 -8.94 -23.88
CA ASN A 174 -7.43 -7.65 -23.20
C ASN A 174 -8.84 -7.17 -22.79
N LEU A 175 -9.89 -7.90 -23.17
CA LEU A 175 -11.28 -7.65 -22.80
C LEU A 175 -11.72 -8.46 -21.57
N THR A 176 -10.99 -9.51 -21.21
CA THR A 176 -11.24 -10.29 -19.98
C THR A 176 -10.38 -9.71 -18.87
N ARG A 177 -11.02 -8.98 -17.95
CA ARG A 177 -10.35 -8.08 -17.01
C ARG A 177 -11.01 -8.13 -15.65
N THR A 178 -10.21 -8.27 -14.60
CA THR A 178 -10.70 -8.28 -13.23
C THR A 178 -9.73 -7.53 -12.33
N ILE A 179 -10.21 -6.47 -11.67
CA ILE A 179 -9.43 -5.76 -10.66
C ILE A 179 -9.49 -6.56 -9.37
N MET A 180 -8.32 -6.91 -8.83
CA MET A 180 -8.22 -7.83 -7.72
C MET A 180 -7.76 -7.17 -6.43
N GLU A 181 -6.99 -6.09 -6.54
CA GLU A 181 -6.41 -5.38 -5.39
C GLU A 181 -6.37 -3.90 -5.70
N VAL A 182 -6.65 -3.10 -4.68
CA VAL A 182 -6.49 -1.65 -4.72
C VAL A 182 -5.79 -1.23 -3.44
N GLY A 183 -4.85 -0.31 -3.57
CA GLY A 183 -4.13 0.26 -2.45
C GLY A 183 -3.81 1.73 -2.67
N TYR A 184 -4.03 2.57 -1.68
CA TYR A 184 -3.80 4.01 -1.78
C TYR A 184 -3.43 4.64 -0.44
N SER A 185 -2.88 5.85 -0.47
CA SER A 185 -2.65 6.65 0.73
C SER A 185 -3.83 7.58 0.97
N SER A 186 -4.41 7.55 2.17
CA SER A 186 -5.39 8.55 2.62
C SER A 186 -4.73 9.82 3.17
N VAL A 187 -3.38 9.88 3.19
CA VAL A 187 -2.65 11.13 3.41
C VAL A 187 -2.40 11.83 2.06
N ILE A 188 -2.77 13.11 1.99
CA ILE A 188 -2.59 13.96 0.80
C ILE A 188 -1.12 13.97 0.36
N GLY A 189 -0.89 13.74 -0.93
CA GLY A 189 0.42 13.85 -1.56
C GLY A 189 1.41 12.74 -1.20
N GLN A 190 1.04 11.83 -0.31
CA GLN A 190 1.94 10.82 0.22
C GLN A 190 2.13 9.68 -0.79
N ALA A 191 3.39 9.29 -0.97
CA ALA A 191 3.80 8.24 -1.89
C ALA A 191 3.27 6.86 -1.45
N VAL A 192 2.98 6.00 -2.43
CA VAL A 192 2.66 4.58 -2.20
C VAL A 192 3.58 3.67 -2.99
N ILE A 193 3.83 2.47 -2.47
CA ILE A 193 4.62 1.46 -3.15
C ILE A 193 3.69 0.40 -3.76
N VAL A 194 3.86 0.10 -5.04
CA VAL A 194 3.08 -0.94 -5.74
C VAL A 194 3.30 -2.28 -5.05
N GLY A 195 2.19 -2.93 -4.66
CA GLY A 195 2.21 -4.21 -3.95
C GLY A 195 2.45 -4.11 -2.45
N GLN A 196 2.51 -2.90 -1.89
CA GLN A 196 2.48 -2.71 -0.45
C GLN A 196 1.17 -3.29 0.08
N ALA A 197 1.24 -4.30 0.93
CA ALA A 197 0.10 -4.71 1.74
C ALA A 197 0.19 -4.03 3.10
N VAL A 198 -0.96 -3.69 3.70
CA VAL A 198 -0.98 -3.34 5.13
C VAL A 198 -0.58 -4.59 5.91
N PRO A 199 0.49 -4.58 6.72
CA PRO A 199 0.76 -5.68 7.63
C PRO A 199 -0.45 -5.84 8.54
N GLU A 200 -1.12 -6.99 8.48
CA GLU A 200 -2.29 -7.21 9.32
C GLU A 200 -1.88 -7.02 10.80
N PRO A 201 -2.72 -6.36 11.63
CA PRO A 201 -2.41 -6.09 13.03
C PRO A 201 -2.00 -7.34 13.82
N SER A 202 -2.48 -8.51 13.39
CA SER A 202 -2.13 -9.83 13.92
C SER A 202 -0.63 -10.12 13.88
N THR A 203 0.09 -9.74 12.82
CA THR A 203 1.53 -10.01 12.68
C THR A 203 2.37 -9.27 13.71
N VAL A 204 2.03 -8.01 13.97
CA VAL A 204 2.75 -7.15 14.92
C VAL A 204 2.42 -7.57 16.36
N ILE A 205 1.15 -7.86 16.65
CA ILE A 205 0.71 -8.33 17.97
C ILE A 205 1.29 -9.72 18.28
N MET A 206 1.39 -10.62 17.30
CA MET A 206 2.02 -11.94 17.50
C MET A 206 3.54 -11.83 17.69
N GLY A 207 4.22 -10.93 16.99
CA GLY A 207 5.63 -10.64 17.24
C GLY A 207 5.89 -10.10 18.66
N LEU A 208 5.02 -9.19 19.12
CA LEU A 208 5.06 -8.66 20.50
C LEU A 208 4.70 -9.71 21.55
N LEU A 209 3.72 -10.59 21.27
CA LEU A 209 3.35 -11.68 22.17
C LEU A 209 4.46 -12.74 22.26
N ALA A 210 5.11 -13.08 21.16
CA ALA A 210 6.22 -14.03 21.12
C ALA A 210 7.45 -13.50 21.89
N SER A 211 7.76 -12.22 21.76
CA SER A 211 8.83 -11.57 22.53
C SER A 211 8.47 -11.44 24.02
N GLY A 212 7.22 -11.14 24.37
CA GLY A 212 6.73 -11.19 25.75
C GLY A 212 6.83 -12.57 26.39
N ALA A 213 6.51 -13.64 25.64
CA ALA A 213 6.55 -15.01 26.13
C ALA A 213 7.98 -15.48 26.48
N THR A 214 8.99 -15.09 25.70
CA THR A 214 10.39 -15.40 26.02
C THR A 214 10.88 -14.70 27.28
N GLY A 215 10.46 -13.44 27.51
CA GLY A 215 10.71 -12.71 28.75
C GLY A 215 10.09 -13.39 29.98
N VAL A 216 8.85 -13.86 29.87
CA VAL A 216 8.17 -14.58 30.96
C VAL A 216 8.84 -15.93 31.27
N ILE A 217 9.29 -16.67 30.25
CA ILE A 217 10.00 -17.95 30.43
C ILE A 217 11.36 -17.72 31.12
N ALA A 218 12.11 -16.69 30.73
CA ALA A 218 13.38 -16.33 31.36
C ALA A 218 13.19 -15.93 32.84
N TRP A 219 12.13 -15.17 33.15
CA TRP A 219 11.80 -14.80 34.53
C TRP A 219 11.42 -16.00 35.39
N ARG A 220 10.62 -16.93 34.85
CA ARG A 220 10.24 -18.16 35.57
C ARG A 220 11.45 -19.04 35.88
N ARG A 221 12.40 -19.18 34.96
CA ARG A 221 13.64 -19.95 35.18
C ARG A 221 14.50 -19.37 36.31
N ARG A 222 14.58 -18.04 36.40
CA ARG A 222 15.34 -17.37 37.48
C ARG A 222 14.74 -17.57 38.88
N ARG A 223 13.43 -17.84 38.98
CA ARG A 223 12.76 -18.10 40.26
C ARG A 223 12.86 -19.55 40.75
N GLN A 224 13.33 -20.46 39.91
CA GLN A 224 13.50 -21.87 40.28
C GLN A 224 14.93 -22.22 40.73
N THR A 225 15.88 -21.32 40.49
CA THR A 225 17.30 -21.45 40.86
C THR A 225 17.72 -20.59 42.05
N ALA A 226 16.77 -19.93 42.72
CA ALA A 226 16.94 -19.24 44.00
C ALA A 226 16.08 -19.93 45.05
#